data_AF-A0A1I3MUE5-F1
#
_entry.id   AF-A0A1I3MUE5-F1
#
_cell.length_a   1.000
_cell.length_b   1.000
_cell.length_c   1.000
_cell.angle_alpha   90.00
_cell.angle_beta   90.00
_cell.angle_gamma   90.00
#
_symmetry.space_group_name_H-M   'P 1'
#
loop_
_entity.id
_entity.type
_entity.pdbx_description
1 polymer ?
#
loop_
_entity_poly.entity_id
_entity_poly.type
_entity_poly.pdbx_seq_one_letter_code
_entity_poly.pdbx_strand_id
1 'polypeptide(L)'
;MHCSNSIDWAATGSMLQGIGTLAGVAAVIIGAHIGANAWRQQKLAERRLEMAERILTATHKGRAALSYIRTPMMFGGEIDKALEELKKFEGYSDWPRERRERMPLAQAYLNRVVNCRPQVEALDDCLPLARAMFGESVENSLEIIRQQFWALRTWYEAYANDWNGTDPAFTIRIRRAMYEIEPRDGEPNEISEAITNAVTVIESALEPALRLEQVGLAKASSSAP
;
A
#
# COMPACT_ATOMS: atom_id res chain seq x y z
N MET A 1 50.94 27.08 75.03
CA MET A 1 50.10 27.56 73.92
C MET A 1 50.08 26.46 72.86
N HIS A 2 49.09 25.57 72.91
CA HIS A 2 48.87 24.54 71.89
C HIS A 2 47.60 24.90 71.13
N CYS A 3 47.75 25.32 69.87
CA CYS A 3 46.64 25.40 68.94
C CYS A 3 46.42 24.00 68.35
N SER A 4 45.45 23.28 68.90
CA SER A 4 44.88 22.09 68.25
C SER A 4 44.00 22.57 67.09
N ASN A 5 44.48 22.43 65.86
CA ASN A 5 43.67 22.53 64.65
C ASN A 5 42.70 21.34 64.63
N SER A 6 41.50 21.51 65.22
CA SER A 6 40.41 20.57 65.00
C SER A 6 39.99 20.67 63.54
N ILE A 7 40.38 19.67 62.74
CA ILE A 7 39.81 19.47 61.41
C ILE A 7 38.31 19.26 61.62
N ASP A 8 37.51 20.20 61.12
CA ASP A 8 36.05 20.16 61.22
C ASP A 8 35.50 19.13 60.24
N TRP A 9 35.41 17.89 60.71
CA TRP A 9 34.83 16.77 59.97
C TRP A 9 33.34 16.99 59.65
N ALA A 10 32.63 17.88 60.37
CA ALA A 10 31.24 18.22 60.09
C ALA A 10 31.11 19.15 58.86
N ALA A 11 32.09 20.04 58.63
CA ALA A 11 32.17 20.85 57.41
C ALA A 11 32.50 20.01 56.16
N THR A 12 33.25 18.92 56.32
CA THR A 12 33.60 18.01 55.21
C THR A 12 32.43 17.07 54.85
N GLY A 13 31.66 16.62 55.85
CA GLY A 13 30.45 15.80 55.65
C GLY A 13 29.30 16.54 54.96
N SER A 14 29.14 17.83 55.23
CA SER A 14 28.13 18.68 54.58
C SER A 14 28.46 19.06 53.13
N MET A 15 29.75 19.24 52.79
CA MET A 15 30.18 19.42 51.39
C MET A 15 30.02 18.15 50.54
N LEU A 16 30.29 16.96 51.09
CA LEU A 16 30.10 15.68 50.39
C LEU A 16 28.61 15.38 50.09
N GLN A 17 27.69 15.77 50.98
CA GLN A 17 26.25 15.71 50.70
C GLN A 17 25.83 16.66 49.58
N GLY A 18 26.49 17.82 49.42
CA GLY A 18 26.23 18.77 48.32
C GLY A 18 26.70 18.27 46.95
N ILE A 19 27.80 17.52 46.88
CA ILE A 19 28.30 16.95 45.61
C ILE A 19 27.45 15.73 45.20
N GLY A 20 27.01 14.92 46.17
CA GLY A 20 26.15 13.76 45.92
C GLY A 20 24.78 14.13 45.33
N THR A 21 24.18 15.25 45.74
CA THR A 21 22.90 15.73 45.20
C THR A 21 23.03 16.25 43.77
N LEU A 22 24.10 16.96 43.43
CA LEU A 22 24.35 17.42 42.05
C LEU A 22 24.62 16.26 41.08
N ALA A 23 25.39 15.26 41.51
CA ALA A 23 25.61 14.04 40.72
C ALA A 23 24.33 13.23 40.53
N GLY A 24 23.50 13.12 41.57
CA GLY A 24 22.19 12.46 41.50
C GLY A 24 21.23 13.15 40.53
N VAL A 25 21.12 14.48 40.59
CA VAL A 25 20.28 15.26 39.66
C VAL A 25 20.77 15.11 38.21
N ALA A 26 22.08 15.16 37.97
CA ALA A 26 22.64 14.94 36.64
C ALA A 26 22.31 13.53 36.09
N ALA A 27 22.40 12.50 36.93
CA ALA A 27 22.05 11.13 36.54
C ALA A 27 20.55 11.00 36.19
N VAL A 28 19.65 11.64 36.94
CA VAL A 28 18.21 11.66 36.62
C VAL A 28 17.94 12.38 35.30
N ILE A 29 18.58 13.53 35.05
CA ILE A 29 18.41 14.27 33.79
C ILE A 29 18.89 13.45 32.59
N ILE A 30 20.07 12.82 32.69
CA ILE A 30 20.60 11.95 31.64
C ILE A 30 19.70 10.75 31.41
N GLY A 31 19.27 10.08 32.48
CA GLY A 31 18.34 8.94 32.40
C GLY A 31 17.02 9.33 31.75
N ALA A 32 16.45 10.48 32.11
CA ALA A 32 15.23 11.01 31.50
C ALA A 32 15.41 11.31 30.01
N HIS A 33 16.55 11.86 29.60
CA HIS A 33 16.82 12.17 28.19
C HIS A 33 16.98 10.90 27.33
N ILE A 34 17.70 9.89 27.83
CA ILE A 34 17.85 8.59 27.17
C ILE A 34 16.49 7.90 27.06
N GLY A 35 15.73 7.87 28.15
CA GLY A 35 14.38 7.30 28.18
C GLY A 35 13.43 7.98 27.20
N ALA A 36 13.43 9.32 27.14
CA ALA A 36 12.61 10.09 26.21
C ALA A 36 12.97 9.81 24.74
N ASN A 37 14.26 9.75 24.41
CA ASN A 37 14.71 9.42 23.06
C ASN A 37 14.38 7.98 22.67
N ALA A 38 14.57 7.01 23.57
CA ALA A 38 14.19 5.62 23.34
C ALA A 38 12.68 5.48 23.11
N TRP A 39 11.85 6.15 23.92
CA TRP A 39 10.40 6.17 23.76
C TRP A 39 9.97 6.80 22.43
N ARG A 40 10.62 7.91 22.04
CA ARG A 40 10.36 8.55 20.74
C ARG A 40 10.68 7.61 19.57
N GLN A 41 11.81 6.90 19.63
CA GLN A 41 12.19 5.94 18.59
C GLN A 41 11.22 4.76 18.53
N GLN A 42 10.78 4.23 19.69
CA GLN A 42 9.74 3.19 19.74
C GLN A 42 8.44 3.66 19.09
N LYS A 43 7.97 4.88 19.41
CA LYS A 43 6.74 5.41 18.82
C LYS A 43 6.85 5.65 17.31
N LEU A 44 8.03 6.03 16.82
CA LEU A 44 8.27 6.14 15.38
C LEU A 44 8.28 4.77 14.70
N ALA A 45 8.87 3.76 15.35
CA ALA A 45 8.88 2.38 14.86
C ALA A 45 7.46 1.80 14.81
N GLU A 46 6.67 1.93 15.88
CA GLU A 46 5.27 1.50 15.92
C GLU A 46 4.45 2.11 14.78
N ARG A 47 4.53 3.44 14.59
CA ARG A 47 3.85 4.12 13.48
C ARG A 47 4.33 3.62 12.12
N ARG A 48 5.63 3.39 11.95
CA ARG A 48 6.19 2.88 10.71
C ARG A 48 5.65 1.48 10.39
N LEU A 49 5.48 0.63 11.40
CA LEU A 49 4.90 -0.72 11.24
C LEU A 49 3.43 -0.65 10.85
N GLU A 50 2.62 0.13 11.58
CA GLU A 50 1.21 0.31 11.29
C GLU A 50 0.99 0.83 9.85
N MET A 51 1.81 1.80 9.43
CA MET A 51 1.74 2.33 8.06
C MET A 51 2.20 1.30 7.02
N ALA A 52 3.22 0.48 7.31
CA ALA A 52 3.64 -0.61 6.42
C ALA A 52 2.51 -1.61 6.20
N GLU A 53 1.84 -2.04 7.27
CA GLU A 53 0.71 -2.98 7.19
C GLU A 53 -0.45 -2.40 6.39
N ARG A 54 -0.80 -1.13 6.62
CA ARG A 54 -1.87 -0.45 5.88
C ARG A 54 -1.55 -0.36 4.38
N ILE A 55 -0.32 0.03 4.03
CA ILE A 55 0.12 0.15 2.63
C ILE A 55 0.14 -1.22 1.95
N LEU A 56 0.69 -2.25 2.59
CA LEU A 56 0.70 -3.61 2.03
C LEU A 56 -0.71 -4.15 1.85
N THR A 57 -1.59 -3.94 2.82
CA THR A 57 -3.00 -4.34 2.72
C THR A 57 -3.70 -3.66 1.53
N ALA A 58 -3.50 -2.34 1.36
CA ALA A 58 -4.05 -1.62 0.21
C ALA A 58 -3.47 -2.13 -1.11
N THR A 59 -2.16 -2.38 -1.15
CA THR A 59 -1.44 -2.94 -2.31
C THR A 59 -2.03 -4.29 -2.75
N HIS A 60 -2.16 -5.23 -1.82
CA HIS A 60 -2.69 -6.56 -2.14
C HIS A 60 -4.18 -6.53 -2.50
N LYS A 61 -4.99 -5.69 -1.84
CA LYS A 61 -6.40 -5.48 -2.22
C LYS A 61 -6.51 -4.86 -3.62
N GLY A 62 -5.64 -3.91 -3.96
CA GLY A 62 -5.55 -3.32 -5.29
C GLY A 62 -5.20 -4.36 -6.35
N ARG A 63 -4.15 -5.17 -6.12
CA ARG A 63 -3.75 -6.27 -6.99
C ARG A 63 -4.90 -7.27 -7.20
N ALA A 64 -5.54 -7.71 -6.13
CA ALA A 64 -6.66 -8.66 -6.19
C ALA A 64 -7.87 -8.08 -6.95
N ALA A 65 -8.18 -6.80 -6.76
CA ALA A 65 -9.24 -6.11 -7.49
C ALA A 65 -8.91 -6.02 -9.00
N LEU A 66 -7.67 -5.70 -9.38
CA LEU A 66 -7.24 -5.70 -10.78
C LEU A 66 -7.35 -7.09 -11.41
N SER A 67 -6.98 -8.15 -10.70
CA SER A 67 -7.16 -9.54 -11.16
C SER A 67 -8.65 -9.89 -11.33
N TYR A 68 -9.50 -9.52 -10.38
CA TYR A 68 -10.95 -9.70 -10.49
C TYR A 68 -11.55 -9.01 -11.71
N ILE A 69 -11.20 -7.73 -11.94
CA ILE A 69 -11.64 -6.97 -13.11
C ILE A 69 -11.23 -7.71 -14.39
N ARG A 70 -9.98 -8.19 -14.44
CA ARG A 70 -9.39 -8.84 -15.61
C ARG A 70 -9.73 -10.33 -15.76
N THR A 71 -10.55 -10.88 -14.87
CA THR A 71 -10.93 -12.28 -14.94
C THR A 71 -11.90 -12.50 -16.10
N PRO A 72 -11.59 -13.35 -17.10
CA PRO A 72 -12.43 -13.56 -18.28
C PRO A 72 -13.76 -14.26 -17.94
N MET A 73 -13.80 -14.97 -16.80
CA MET A 73 -15.02 -15.58 -16.29
C MET A 73 -15.97 -14.49 -15.76
N MET A 74 -17.18 -14.47 -16.31
CA MET A 74 -18.22 -13.51 -15.94
C MET A 74 -19.52 -14.26 -15.65
N PHE A 75 -20.17 -13.89 -14.54
CA PHE A 75 -21.46 -14.47 -14.21
C PHE A 75 -22.53 -13.91 -15.14
N GLY A 76 -23.45 -14.74 -15.62
CA GLY A 76 -24.52 -14.32 -16.54
C GLY A 76 -25.32 -13.13 -15.99
N GLY A 77 -25.58 -13.10 -14.67
CA GLY A 77 -26.27 -11.99 -14.02
C GLY A 77 -25.54 -10.65 -14.08
N GLU A 78 -24.21 -10.63 -14.24
CA GLU A 78 -23.46 -9.37 -14.46
C GLU A 78 -23.77 -8.79 -15.84
N ILE A 79 -23.84 -9.65 -16.86
CA ILE A 79 -24.15 -9.27 -18.24
C ILE A 79 -25.62 -8.85 -18.37
N ASP A 80 -26.54 -9.60 -17.75
CA ASP A 80 -27.96 -9.28 -17.75
C ASP A 80 -28.22 -7.92 -17.10
N LYS A 81 -27.58 -7.65 -15.94
CA LYS A 81 -27.67 -6.35 -15.29
C LYS A 81 -27.14 -5.23 -16.19
N ALA A 82 -25.99 -5.42 -16.82
CA ALA A 82 -25.41 -4.45 -17.74
C ALA A 82 -26.32 -4.20 -18.95
N LEU A 83 -26.93 -5.24 -19.50
CA LEU A 83 -27.90 -5.13 -20.58
C LEU A 83 -29.15 -4.33 -20.16
N GLU A 84 -29.70 -4.59 -18.98
CA GLU A 84 -30.84 -3.84 -18.45
C GLU A 84 -30.50 -2.36 -18.19
N GLU A 85 -29.25 -2.05 -17.82
CA GLU A 85 -28.78 -0.67 -17.72
C GLU A 85 -28.68 0.00 -19.10
N LEU A 86 -28.12 -0.71 -20.10
CA LEU A 86 -27.98 -0.19 -21.47
C LEU A 86 -29.33 0.07 -22.15
N LYS A 87 -30.34 -0.78 -21.90
CA LYS A 87 -31.70 -0.60 -22.44
C LYS A 87 -32.36 0.71 -21.98
N LYS A 88 -31.89 1.32 -20.89
CA LYS A 88 -32.40 2.61 -20.38
C LYS A 88 -31.82 3.80 -21.16
N PHE A 89 -30.79 3.60 -21.97
CA PHE A 89 -30.16 4.65 -22.74
C PHE A 89 -31.01 5.02 -23.96
N GLU A 90 -31.21 6.32 -24.19
CA GLU A 90 -31.95 6.81 -25.35
C GLU A 90 -31.24 6.42 -26.65
N GLY A 91 -31.98 5.84 -27.60
CA GLY A 91 -31.42 5.36 -28.87
C GLY A 91 -30.74 3.98 -28.81
N TYR A 92 -30.83 3.25 -27.68
CA TYR A 92 -30.34 1.86 -27.62
C TYR A 92 -30.95 0.97 -28.71
N SER A 93 -32.25 1.14 -29.00
CA SER A 93 -32.97 0.41 -30.05
C SER A 93 -32.38 0.62 -31.45
N ASP A 94 -31.83 1.80 -31.69
CA ASP A 94 -31.32 2.24 -32.99
C ASP A 94 -29.87 1.79 -33.23
N TRP A 95 -29.23 1.20 -32.21
CA TRP A 95 -27.86 0.70 -32.35
C TRP A 95 -27.78 -0.48 -33.33
N PRO A 96 -26.70 -0.55 -34.14
CA PRO A 96 -26.37 -1.72 -34.93
C PRO A 96 -26.37 -3.00 -34.08
N ARG A 97 -26.79 -4.12 -34.67
CA ARG A 97 -26.94 -5.39 -33.96
C ARG A 97 -25.64 -5.82 -33.28
N GLU A 98 -24.52 -5.71 -33.98
CA GLU A 98 -23.21 -6.12 -33.50
C GLU A 98 -22.77 -5.27 -32.29
N ARG A 99 -23.15 -3.98 -32.27
CA ARG A 99 -22.90 -3.10 -31.12
C ARG A 99 -23.73 -3.55 -29.91
N ARG A 100 -25.01 -3.86 -30.13
CA ARG A 100 -25.91 -4.38 -29.07
C ARG A 100 -25.46 -5.72 -28.51
N GLU A 101 -24.82 -6.57 -29.31
CA GLU A 101 -24.30 -7.86 -28.84
C GLU A 101 -23.01 -7.71 -28.00
N ARG A 102 -22.14 -6.74 -28.31
CA ARG A 102 -20.85 -6.54 -27.61
C ARG A 102 -20.94 -5.63 -26.39
N MET A 103 -21.77 -4.59 -26.45
CA MET A 103 -21.81 -3.56 -25.40
C MET A 103 -22.15 -4.11 -24.01
N PRO A 104 -23.07 -5.08 -23.82
CA PRO A 104 -23.35 -5.63 -22.50
C PRO A 104 -22.12 -6.20 -21.80
N LEU A 105 -21.26 -6.91 -22.55
CA LEU A 105 -20.02 -7.45 -22.02
C LEU A 105 -19.06 -6.34 -21.60
N ALA A 106 -18.86 -5.33 -22.46
CA ALA A 106 -17.99 -4.20 -22.15
C ALA A 106 -18.49 -3.42 -20.91
N GLN A 107 -19.80 -3.16 -20.85
CA GLN A 107 -20.44 -2.48 -19.74
C GLN A 107 -20.32 -3.28 -18.43
N ALA A 108 -20.43 -4.60 -18.49
CA ALA A 108 -20.22 -5.45 -17.31
C ALA A 108 -18.80 -5.33 -16.75
N TYR A 109 -17.76 -5.27 -17.60
CA TYR A 109 -16.39 -4.98 -17.14
C TYR A 109 -16.23 -3.58 -16.57
N LEU A 110 -16.83 -2.56 -17.19
CA LEU A 110 -16.83 -1.20 -16.64
C LEU A 110 -17.49 -1.15 -15.26
N ASN A 111 -18.59 -1.89 -15.07
CA ASN A 111 -19.25 -2.03 -13.78
C ASN A 111 -18.32 -2.68 -12.73
N ARG A 112 -17.50 -3.67 -13.10
CA ARG A 112 -16.46 -4.22 -12.20
C ARG A 112 -15.44 -3.17 -11.80
N VAL A 113 -14.94 -2.37 -12.75
CA VAL A 113 -14.01 -1.26 -12.45
C VAL A 113 -14.63 -0.29 -11.45
N VAL A 114 -15.90 0.10 -11.66
CA VAL A 114 -16.63 0.99 -10.75
C VAL A 114 -16.80 0.36 -9.36
N ASN A 115 -17.11 -0.94 -9.28
CA ASN A 115 -17.27 -1.65 -8.01
C ASN A 115 -15.95 -1.75 -7.22
N CYS A 116 -14.79 -1.61 -7.88
CA CYS A 116 -13.48 -1.59 -7.25
C CYS A 116 -13.01 -0.19 -6.82
N ARG A 117 -13.89 0.83 -6.85
CA ARG A 117 -13.56 2.18 -6.38
C ARG A 117 -13.01 2.23 -4.93
N PRO A 118 -13.53 1.46 -3.96
CA PRO A 118 -12.98 1.47 -2.60
C PRO A 118 -11.49 1.06 -2.53
N GLN A 119 -11.03 0.18 -3.42
CA GLN A 119 -9.63 -0.22 -3.47
C GLN A 119 -8.75 0.87 -4.08
N VAL A 120 -9.27 1.63 -5.06
CA VAL A 120 -8.60 2.80 -5.62
C VAL A 120 -8.46 3.88 -4.54
N GLU A 121 -9.55 4.19 -3.83
CA GLU A 121 -9.55 5.16 -2.72
C GLU A 121 -8.56 4.74 -1.61
N ALA A 122 -8.50 3.45 -1.27
CA ALA A 122 -7.53 2.94 -0.30
C ALA A 122 -6.06 3.10 -0.73
N LEU A 123 -5.77 3.00 -2.03
CA LEU A 123 -4.44 3.27 -2.58
C LEU A 123 -4.12 4.77 -2.51
N ASP A 124 -5.08 5.63 -2.90
CA ASP A 124 -4.94 7.10 -2.85
C ASP A 124 -4.66 7.60 -1.43
N ASP A 125 -5.40 7.08 -0.44
CA ASP A 125 -5.20 7.39 0.98
C ASP A 125 -3.79 7.03 1.49
N CYS A 126 -3.14 6.05 0.84
CA CYS A 126 -1.82 5.57 1.24
C CYS A 126 -0.67 6.33 0.56
N LEU A 127 -0.90 7.07 -0.53
CA LEU A 127 0.15 7.80 -1.26
C LEU A 127 0.97 8.76 -0.38
N PRO A 128 0.37 9.71 0.38
CA PRO A 128 1.14 10.65 1.18
C PRO A 128 1.91 9.94 2.31
N LEU A 129 1.36 8.84 2.84
CA LEU A 129 1.99 8.04 3.89
C LEU A 129 3.18 7.26 3.34
N ALA A 130 3.04 6.67 2.15
CA ALA A 130 4.12 5.97 1.46
C ALA A 130 5.31 6.90 1.22
N ARG A 131 5.05 8.12 0.73
CA ARG A 131 6.08 9.13 0.50
C ARG A 131 6.79 9.52 1.79
N ALA A 132 6.03 9.85 2.83
CA ALA A 132 6.58 10.34 4.09
C ALA A 132 7.39 9.27 4.85
N MET A 133 6.95 8.00 4.81
CA MET A 133 7.51 6.93 5.64
C MET A 133 8.53 6.07 4.91
N PHE A 134 8.36 5.86 3.60
CA PHE A 134 9.14 4.90 2.80
C PHE A 134 9.77 5.50 1.55
N GLY A 135 9.48 6.76 1.23
CA GLY A 135 10.09 7.50 0.14
C GLY A 135 9.38 7.35 -1.22
N GLU A 136 9.99 7.94 -2.25
CA GLU A 136 9.39 8.03 -3.60
C GLU A 136 9.12 6.68 -4.24
N SER A 137 10.02 5.72 -4.03
CA SER A 137 9.95 4.44 -4.72
C SER A 137 8.66 3.70 -4.40
N VAL A 138 8.19 3.78 -3.15
CA VAL A 138 6.95 3.13 -2.71
C VAL A 138 5.73 3.93 -3.16
N GLU A 139 5.77 5.27 -3.07
CA GLU A 139 4.70 6.14 -3.59
C GLU A 139 4.46 5.91 -5.08
N ASN A 140 5.52 5.98 -5.91
CA ASN A 140 5.43 5.77 -7.35
C ASN A 140 4.92 4.37 -7.69
N SER A 141 5.31 3.35 -6.92
CA SER A 141 4.83 1.98 -7.13
C SER A 141 3.34 1.84 -6.81
N LEU A 142 2.86 2.46 -5.72
CA LEU A 142 1.42 2.52 -5.43
C LEU A 142 0.67 3.27 -6.53
N GLU A 143 1.23 4.37 -7.02
CA GLU A 143 0.62 5.12 -8.11
C GLU A 143 0.52 4.29 -9.39
N ILE A 144 1.54 3.50 -9.74
CA ILE A 144 1.51 2.59 -10.90
C ILE A 144 0.34 1.62 -10.78
N ILE A 145 0.14 1.00 -9.61
CA ILE A 145 -0.99 0.07 -9.37
C ILE A 145 -2.32 0.82 -9.56
N ARG A 146 -2.45 2.01 -8.99
CA ARG A 146 -3.64 2.85 -9.13
C ARG A 146 -3.92 3.22 -10.58
N GLN A 147 -2.90 3.60 -11.34
CA GLN A 147 -3.01 3.95 -12.76
C GLN A 147 -3.52 2.79 -13.62
N GLN A 148 -3.27 1.53 -13.22
CA GLN A 148 -3.78 0.37 -13.97
C GLN A 148 -5.31 0.29 -13.98
N PHE A 149 -6.01 0.80 -12.95
CA PHE A 149 -7.47 0.86 -12.97
C PHE A 149 -7.99 1.77 -14.09
N TRP A 150 -7.33 2.91 -14.28
CA TRP A 150 -7.64 3.84 -15.37
C TRP A 150 -7.29 3.26 -16.72
N ALA A 151 -6.11 2.63 -16.85
CA ALA A 151 -5.70 1.97 -18.07
C ALA A 151 -6.71 0.90 -18.50
N LEU A 152 -7.14 0.03 -17.57
CA LEU A 152 -8.16 -0.99 -17.84
C LEU A 152 -9.49 -0.38 -18.29
N ARG A 153 -9.96 0.68 -17.62
CA ARG A 153 -11.16 1.40 -18.04
C ARG A 153 -11.04 1.87 -19.49
N THR A 154 -9.93 2.51 -19.84
CA THR A 154 -9.67 2.95 -21.22
C THR A 154 -9.64 1.78 -22.20
N TRP A 155 -9.06 0.64 -21.83
CA TRP A 155 -9.07 -0.56 -22.67
C TRP A 155 -10.48 -1.13 -22.89
N TYR A 156 -11.34 -1.14 -21.86
CA TYR A 156 -12.73 -1.57 -22.00
C TYR A 156 -13.58 -0.60 -22.84
N GLU A 157 -13.35 0.71 -22.70
CA GLU A 157 -13.97 1.73 -23.56
C GLU A 157 -13.49 1.59 -25.01
N ALA A 158 -12.20 1.33 -25.22
CA ALA A 158 -11.65 1.04 -26.55
C ALA A 158 -12.25 -0.24 -27.14
N TYR A 159 -12.39 -1.31 -26.36
CA TYR A 159 -13.03 -2.56 -26.78
C TYR A 159 -14.48 -2.35 -27.25
N ALA A 160 -15.24 -1.51 -26.54
CA ALA A 160 -16.61 -1.18 -26.94
C ALA A 160 -16.68 -0.43 -28.29
N ASN A 161 -15.62 0.32 -28.62
CA ASN A 161 -15.53 1.15 -29.81
C ASN A 161 -14.72 0.52 -30.97
N ASP A 162 -13.99 -0.58 -30.73
CA ASP A 162 -13.22 -1.33 -31.74
C ASP A 162 -14.17 -2.10 -32.68
N TRP A 163 -14.83 -1.33 -33.54
CA TRP A 163 -15.76 -1.82 -34.54
C TRP A 163 -15.01 -2.63 -35.60
N ASN A 164 -15.42 -3.89 -35.77
CA ASN A 164 -14.91 -4.83 -36.76
C ASN A 164 -13.43 -5.27 -36.62
N GLY A 165 -12.71 -4.87 -35.57
CA GLY A 165 -11.30 -5.21 -35.41
C GLY A 165 -10.46 -4.74 -36.60
N THR A 166 -10.70 -3.49 -37.00
CA THR A 166 -10.11 -2.88 -38.22
C THR A 166 -8.58 -2.99 -38.20
N ASP A 167 -7.99 -2.95 -37.01
CA ASP A 167 -6.59 -3.31 -36.75
C ASP A 167 -6.52 -4.58 -35.86
N PRO A 168 -6.21 -5.75 -36.44
CA PRO A 168 -6.08 -7.00 -35.69
C PRO A 168 -5.02 -6.94 -34.58
N ALA A 169 -3.93 -6.20 -34.78
CA ALA A 169 -2.88 -6.07 -33.78
C ALA A 169 -3.38 -5.28 -32.56
N PHE A 170 -4.15 -4.22 -32.80
CA PHE A 170 -4.80 -3.44 -31.75
C PHE A 170 -5.83 -4.27 -30.98
N THR A 171 -6.70 -5.03 -31.66
CA THR A 171 -7.67 -5.91 -31.00
C THR A 171 -6.98 -6.96 -30.11
N ILE A 172 -5.87 -7.55 -30.57
CA ILE A 172 -5.08 -8.49 -29.79
C ILE A 172 -4.52 -7.80 -28.53
N ARG A 173 -3.97 -6.59 -28.68
CA ARG A 173 -3.43 -5.81 -27.56
C ARG A 173 -4.51 -5.47 -26.52
N ILE A 174 -5.70 -5.04 -26.96
CA ILE A 174 -6.86 -4.79 -26.07
C ILE A 174 -7.18 -6.03 -25.24
N ARG A 175 -7.32 -7.19 -25.89
CA ARG A 175 -7.68 -8.44 -25.20
C ARG A 175 -6.63 -8.88 -24.19
N ARG A 176 -5.34 -8.68 -24.50
CA ARG A 176 -4.24 -8.99 -23.57
C ARG A 176 -4.23 -8.07 -22.35
N ALA A 177 -4.50 -6.78 -22.54
CA ALA A 177 -4.61 -5.85 -21.43
C ALA A 177 -5.84 -6.17 -20.55
N MET A 178 -6.99 -6.43 -21.19
CA MET A 178 -8.26 -6.73 -20.51
C MET A 178 -8.24 -8.03 -19.71
N TYR A 179 -7.51 -9.06 -20.16
CA TYR A 179 -7.52 -10.36 -19.52
C TYR A 179 -6.18 -10.73 -18.90
N GLU A 180 -6.24 -11.36 -17.73
CA GLU A 180 -5.07 -11.99 -17.12
C GLU A 180 -4.79 -13.34 -17.79
N ILE A 181 -4.49 -13.29 -19.10
CA ILE A 181 -4.07 -14.46 -19.87
C ILE A 181 -2.55 -14.46 -19.91
N GLU A 182 -1.94 -15.59 -19.58
CA GLU A 182 -0.51 -15.78 -19.76
C GLU A 182 -0.16 -15.53 -21.24
N PRO A 183 0.75 -14.60 -21.53
CA PRO A 183 1.15 -14.36 -22.89
C PRO A 183 1.82 -15.60 -23.48
N ARG A 184 1.75 -15.75 -24.82
CA ARG A 184 2.63 -16.69 -25.51
C ARG A 184 4.08 -16.21 -25.39
N ASP A 185 5.02 -17.16 -25.43
CA ASP A 185 6.45 -16.87 -25.28
C ASP A 185 6.89 -15.64 -26.09
N GLY A 186 7.39 -14.62 -25.37
CA GLY A 186 7.99 -13.42 -25.94
C GLY A 186 7.09 -12.19 -26.08
N GLU A 187 5.82 -12.24 -25.67
CA GLU A 187 4.91 -11.10 -25.77
C GLU A 187 4.58 -10.49 -24.38
N PRO A 188 4.86 -9.20 -24.12
CA PRO A 188 4.63 -8.64 -22.79
C PRO A 188 3.14 -8.40 -22.50
N ASN A 189 2.74 -8.61 -21.24
CA ASN A 189 1.45 -8.16 -20.72
C ASN A 189 1.68 -6.90 -19.87
N GLU A 190 1.60 -5.74 -20.53
CA GLU A 190 1.94 -4.42 -19.96
C GLU A 190 1.31 -4.20 -18.57
N ILE A 191 0.03 -4.58 -18.40
CA ILE A 191 -0.69 -4.41 -17.13
C ILE A 191 -0.15 -5.38 -16.06
N SER A 192 -0.01 -6.67 -16.38
CA SER A 192 0.47 -7.67 -15.40
C SER A 192 1.90 -7.41 -14.96
N GLU A 193 2.76 -6.99 -15.89
CA GLU A 193 4.15 -6.64 -15.60
C GLU A 193 4.24 -5.40 -14.73
N ALA A 194 3.48 -4.34 -15.05
CA ALA A 194 3.44 -3.12 -14.24
C ALA A 194 3.00 -3.41 -12.80
N ILE A 195 1.94 -4.21 -12.62
CA ILE A 195 1.45 -4.60 -11.28
C ILE A 195 2.50 -5.43 -10.54
N THR A 196 3.06 -6.45 -11.18
CA THR A 196 4.04 -7.36 -10.54
C THR A 196 5.29 -6.61 -10.11
N ASN A 197 5.82 -5.76 -10.98
CA ASN A 197 7.00 -4.95 -10.67
C ASN A 197 6.73 -3.98 -9.52
N ALA A 198 5.61 -3.25 -9.57
CA ALA A 198 5.22 -2.33 -8.51
C ALA A 198 5.03 -3.03 -7.15
N VAL A 199 4.33 -4.16 -7.13
CA VAL A 199 4.11 -4.97 -5.92
C VAL A 199 5.45 -5.45 -5.35
N THR A 200 6.35 -5.93 -6.21
CA THR A 200 7.69 -6.40 -5.79
C THR A 200 8.50 -5.29 -5.11
N VAL A 201 8.46 -4.06 -5.65
CA VAL A 201 9.13 -2.91 -5.02
C VAL A 201 8.53 -2.59 -3.66
N ILE A 202 7.21 -2.60 -3.53
CA ILE A 202 6.52 -2.32 -2.27
C ILE A 202 6.85 -3.41 -1.23
N GLU A 203 6.72 -4.69 -1.58
CA GLU A 203 7.02 -5.83 -0.71
C GLU A 203 8.48 -5.77 -0.24
N SER A 204 9.42 -5.58 -1.17
CA SER A 204 10.85 -5.50 -0.84
C SER A 204 11.17 -4.37 0.15
N ALA A 205 10.45 -3.26 0.09
CA ALA A 205 10.65 -2.11 0.96
C ALA A 205 9.96 -2.27 2.34
N LEU A 206 8.80 -2.94 2.40
CA LEU A 206 7.93 -2.95 3.58
C LEU A 206 8.00 -4.26 4.38
N GLU A 207 8.18 -5.41 3.74
CA GLU A 207 8.26 -6.70 4.43
C GLU A 207 9.37 -6.78 5.48
N PRO A 208 10.59 -6.23 5.26
CA PRO A 208 11.65 -6.29 6.27
C PRO A 208 11.25 -5.59 7.58
N ALA A 209 10.45 -4.52 7.51
CA ALA A 209 9.96 -3.84 8.69
C ALA A 209 9.06 -4.75 9.53
N LEU A 210 8.19 -5.55 8.88
CA LEU A 210 7.27 -6.47 9.55
C LEU A 210 7.96 -7.73 10.08
N ARG A 211 8.96 -8.27 9.36
CA ARG A 211 9.63 -9.53 9.75
C ARG A 211 10.58 -9.38 10.94
N LEU A 212 11.19 -8.21 11.12
CA LEU A 212 12.08 -7.96 12.28
C LEU A 212 11.34 -8.04 13.62
N GLU A 213 10.03 -7.76 13.63
CA GLU A 213 9.20 -7.88 14.82
C GLU A 213 8.94 -9.35 15.20
N GLN A 214 8.76 -10.26 14.23
CA GLN A 214 8.60 -11.69 14.54
C GLN A 214 9.82 -12.26 15.27
N VAL A 215 11.03 -11.81 14.93
CA VAL A 215 12.26 -12.23 15.59
C VAL A 215 12.42 -11.58 16.98
N GLY A 216 12.02 -10.32 17.13
CA GLY A 216 12.04 -9.61 18.41
C GLY A 216 11.00 -10.12 19.41
N LEU A 217 9.77 -10.37 18.97
CA LEU A 217 8.68 -10.95 19.75
C LEU A 217 8.97 -12.41 20.15
N ALA A 218 9.55 -13.21 19.26
CA ALA A 218 9.97 -14.58 19.58
C ALA A 218 11.08 -14.62 20.64
N LYS A 219 12.02 -13.65 20.62
CA LYS A 219 13.03 -13.52 21.67
C LYS A 219 12.41 -13.06 22.99
N ALA A 220 11.50 -12.09 22.96
CA ALA A 220 10.84 -11.60 24.17
C ALA A 220 9.97 -12.67 24.85
N SER A 221 9.22 -13.47 24.10
CA SER A 221 8.42 -14.58 24.64
C SER A 221 9.24 -15.74 25.19
N SER A 222 10.46 -15.96 24.68
CA SER A 222 11.43 -16.93 25.24
C SER A 222 12.12 -16.47 26.53
N SER A 223 11.94 -15.21 26.93
CA SER A 223 12.61 -14.59 28.08
C SER A 223 11.68 -14.25 29.26
N ALA A 224 10.39 -14.57 29.14
CA ALA A 224 9.45 -14.50 30.25
C ALA A 224 9.55 -15.78 31.10
N PRO A 225 9.93 -15.71 32.39
CA PRO A 225 10.02 -16.86 33.29
C PRO A 225 8.65 -17.44 33.67
#